data_AF-A0A6P1W3E8-F1
#
_entry.id   AF-A0A6P1W3E8-F1
#
_cell.length_a   1.000
_cell.length_b   1.000
_cell.length_c   1.000
_cell.angle_alpha   90.00
_cell.angle_beta   90.00
_cell.angle_gamma   90.00
#
_symmetry.space_group_name_H-M   'P 1'
#
loop_
_entity.id
_entity.type
_entity.pdbx_description
1 polymer ?
#
loop_
_entity_poly.entity_id
_entity_poly.type
_entity_poly.pdbx_seq_one_letter_code
_entity_poly.pdbx_strand_id
1 'polypeptide(L)'
;MEIGFLNGSYARGDFHDDSDVDYLVVLVEENVSSFTEVSATIAARNAYYLDTFIPISVVVVSYSHYSTSNRIFYREVRKDGKCIYERGFKPLHQESRGVFSEC
;
A
#
# COMPACT_ATOMS: atom_id res chain seq x y z
N MET A 1 -5.14 -11.91 5.15
CA MET A 1 -3.85 -11.21 5.22
C MET A 1 -4.07 -9.82 4.64
N GLU A 2 -3.43 -8.83 5.24
CA GLU A 2 -3.50 -7.41 4.86
C GLU A 2 -2.07 -6.89 4.84
N ILE A 3 -1.69 -6.25 3.75
CA ILE A 3 -0.33 -5.74 3.56
C ILE A 3 -0.40 -4.27 3.19
N GLY A 4 0.39 -3.46 3.88
CA GLY A 4 0.54 -2.04 3.63
C GLY A 4 1.90 -1.73 3.03
N PHE A 5 1.91 -1.05 1.88
CA PHE A 5 3.11 -0.59 1.22
C PHE A 5 3.16 0.92 1.16
N LEU A 6 4.29 1.48 1.57
CA LEU A 6 4.70 2.82 1.19
C LEU A 6 5.26 2.77 -0.24
N ASN A 7 4.88 3.74 -1.07
CA ASN A 7 5.37 3.88 -2.43
C ASN A 7 5.88 5.32 -2.69
N GLY A 8 6.32 5.58 -3.92
CA GLY A 8 6.64 6.92 -4.36
C GLY A 8 7.92 7.46 -3.75
N SER A 9 8.00 8.78 -3.62
CA SER A 9 9.24 9.45 -3.21
C SER A 9 9.63 9.17 -1.77
N TYR A 10 8.65 8.96 -0.89
CA TYR A 10 8.88 8.54 0.48
C TYR A 10 9.45 7.11 0.56
N ALA A 11 9.00 6.19 -0.31
CA ALA A 11 9.59 4.85 -0.37
C ALA A 11 11.04 4.90 -0.89
N ARG A 12 11.32 5.69 -1.92
CA ARG A 12 12.67 5.82 -2.51
C ARG A 12 13.63 6.67 -1.68
N GLY A 13 13.11 7.53 -0.80
CA GLY A 13 13.90 8.48 0.00
C GLY A 13 14.29 9.76 -0.76
N ASP A 14 13.64 10.04 -1.90
CA ASP A 14 13.86 11.22 -2.74
C ASP A 14 12.70 12.24 -2.65
N PHE A 15 11.99 12.26 -1.51
CA PHE A 15 10.88 13.18 -1.25
C PHE A 15 11.35 14.62 -1.05
N HIS A 16 10.43 15.55 -1.31
CA HIS A 16 10.61 17.00 -1.13
C HIS A 16 9.36 17.59 -0.48
N ASP A 17 9.40 18.87 -0.11
CA ASP A 17 8.33 19.54 0.66
C ASP A 17 6.94 19.42 0.03
N ASP A 18 6.86 19.44 -1.31
CA ASP A 18 5.59 19.29 -2.04
C ASP A 18 5.18 17.82 -2.33
N SER A 19 5.91 16.82 -1.81
CA SER A 19 5.61 15.40 -2.03
C SER A 19 4.39 14.93 -1.23
N ASP A 20 3.54 14.12 -1.86
CA ASP A 20 2.51 13.35 -1.18
C ASP A 20 3.07 12.01 -0.65
N VAL A 21 2.33 11.41 0.28
CA VAL A 21 2.62 10.06 0.80
C VAL A 21 1.75 9.06 0.06
N ASP A 22 2.35 8.23 -0.78
CA ASP A 22 1.66 7.15 -1.50
C ASP A 22 1.55 5.88 -0.66
N TYR A 23 0.32 5.42 -0.44
CA TYR A 23 0.02 4.20 0.29
C TYR A 23 -0.79 3.21 -0.55
N LEU A 24 -0.31 1.97 -0.64
CA LEU A 24 -1.06 0.85 -1.20
C LEU A 24 -1.44 -0.12 -0.08
N VAL A 25 -2.73 -0.42 0.04
CA VAL A 25 -3.25 -1.48 0.89
C VAL A 25 -3.69 -2.64 0.00
N VAL A 26 -3.14 -3.82 0.27
CA VAL A 26 -3.46 -5.06 -0.40
C VAL A 26 -4.23 -5.95 0.57
N LEU A 27 -5.47 -6.28 0.21
CA LEU A 27 -6.37 -7.13 0.98
C LEU A 27 -6.46 -8.51 0.35
N VAL A 28 -6.54 -9.58 1.16
CA VAL A 28 -6.75 -10.95 0.64
C VAL A 28 -8.16 -11.16 0.08
N GLU A 29 -9.13 -10.37 0.51
CA GLU A 29 -10.49 -10.47 0.00
C GLU A 29 -10.52 -10.16 -1.51
N GLU A 30 -11.23 -10.97 -2.29
CA GLU A 30 -11.28 -10.82 -3.75
C GLU A 30 -12.22 -9.67 -4.16
N ASN A 31 -13.31 -9.49 -3.42
CA ASN A 31 -14.36 -8.52 -3.73
C ASN A 31 -14.15 -7.20 -2.98
N VAL A 32 -13.00 -6.56 -3.22
CA VAL A 32 -12.66 -5.28 -2.60
C VAL A 32 -13.31 -4.13 -3.36
N SER A 33 -14.15 -3.35 -2.68
CA SER A 33 -14.62 -2.07 -3.19
C SER A 33 -13.61 -0.98 -2.84
N SER A 34 -12.66 -0.72 -3.75
CA SER A 34 -11.61 0.30 -3.54
C SER A 34 -12.17 1.64 -3.09
N PHE A 35 -13.32 2.06 -3.64
CA PHE A 35 -13.98 3.30 -3.25
C PHE A 35 -14.45 3.27 -1.79
N THR A 36 -15.07 2.18 -1.36
CA THR A 36 -15.59 2.03 0.01
C THR A 36 -14.44 2.06 1.02
N GLU A 37 -13.39 1.28 0.76
CA GLU A 37 -12.22 1.21 1.63
C GLU A 37 -11.50 2.55 1.74
N VAL A 38 -11.25 3.23 0.61
CA VAL A 38 -10.63 4.56 0.63
C VAL A 38 -11.53 5.56 1.35
N SER A 39 -12.85 5.50 1.14
CA SER A 39 -13.82 6.41 1.76
C SER A 39 -13.84 6.28 3.28
N ALA A 40 -13.67 5.07 3.81
CA ALA A 40 -13.62 4.81 5.25
C ALA A 40 -12.46 5.55 5.94
N THR A 41 -11.41 5.93 5.20
CA THR A 41 -10.22 6.61 5.73
C THR A 41 -10.23 8.13 5.53
N ILE A 42 -11.22 8.69 4.82
CA ILE A 42 -11.24 10.12 4.43
C ILE A 42 -11.16 11.05 5.65
N ALA A 43 -11.93 10.76 6.71
CA ALA A 43 -11.96 11.63 7.88
C ALA A 43 -10.58 11.71 8.56
N ALA A 44 -9.89 10.58 8.73
CA ALA A 44 -8.56 10.52 9.32
C ALA A 44 -7.51 11.19 8.44
N ARG A 45 -7.54 10.94 7.12
CA ARG A 45 -6.63 11.58 6.15
C ARG A 45 -6.80 13.09 6.09
N ASN A 46 -8.04 13.57 6.13
CA ASN A 46 -8.32 15.00 6.14
C ASN A 46 -7.84 15.65 7.44
N ALA A 47 -8.05 15.01 8.59
CA ALA A 47 -7.53 15.49 9.85
C ALA A 47 -5.99 15.57 9.85
N TYR A 48 -5.32 14.52 9.35
CA TYR A 48 -3.87 14.50 9.21
C TYR A 48 -3.36 15.60 8.25
N TYR A 49 -4.03 15.80 7.12
CA TYR A 49 -3.67 16.86 6.17
C TYR A 49 -3.83 18.25 6.78
N LEU A 50 -4.89 18.50 7.56
CA LEU A 50 -5.08 19.80 8.21
C LEU A 50 -4.03 20.10 9.29
N ASP A 51 -3.44 19.07 9.89
CA ASP A 51 -2.38 19.21 10.89
C ASP A 51 -0.99 19.36 10.26
N THR A 52 -0.72 18.61 9.20
CA THR A 52 0.63 18.46 8.64
C THR A 52 0.84 19.16 7.30
N PHE A 53 -0.23 19.50 6.59
CA PHE A 53 -0.25 19.91 5.18
C PHE A 53 0.33 18.88 4.21
N ILE A 54 0.54 17.63 4.64
CA ILE A 54 1.05 16.55 3.79
C ILE A 54 -0.13 15.74 3.24
N PRO A 55 -0.36 15.74 1.91
CA PRO A 55 -1.39 14.91 1.31
C PRO A 55 -1.02 13.42 1.39
N ILE A 56 -2.01 12.57 1.65
CA ILE A 56 -1.85 11.10 1.62
C ILE A 56 -2.68 10.56 0.45
N SER A 57 -2.06 9.88 -0.49
CA SER A 57 -2.70 9.20 -1.62
C SER A 57 -2.87 7.71 -1.27
N VAL A 58 -4.10 7.19 -1.27
CA VAL A 58 -4.37 5.79 -0.87
C VAL A 58 -5.02 5.02 -2.00
N VAL A 59 -4.45 3.86 -2.31
CA VAL A 59 -5.03 2.84 -3.20
C VAL A 59 -5.29 1.58 -2.39
N VAL A 60 -6.51 1.02 -2.49
CA VAL A 60 -6.87 -0.25 -1.85
C VAL A 60 -7.32 -1.24 -2.89
N VAL A 61 -6.73 -2.44 -2.91
CA VAL A 61 -7.01 -3.49 -3.90
C VAL A 61 -6.94 -4.88 -3.31
N SER A 62 -7.55 -5.84 -4.01
CA SER A 62 -7.34 -7.25 -3.71
C SER A 62 -5.93 -7.70 -4.09
N TYR A 63 -5.47 -8.77 -3.43
CA TYR A 63 -4.21 -9.43 -3.73
C TYR A 63 -4.15 -9.94 -5.17
N SER A 64 -5.22 -10.55 -5.66
CA SER A 64 -5.31 -11.02 -7.05
C SER A 64 -5.12 -9.88 -8.05
N HIS A 65 -5.76 -8.74 -7.82
CA HIS A 65 -5.64 -7.57 -8.70
C HIS A 65 -4.23 -6.98 -8.63
N TYR A 66 -3.67 -6.81 -7.44
CA TYR A 66 -2.28 -6.34 -7.29
C TYR A 66 -1.30 -7.26 -8.02
N SER A 67 -1.37 -8.57 -7.79
CA SER A 67 -0.40 -9.55 -8.29
C SER A 67 -0.47 -9.76 -9.81
N THR A 68 -1.66 -9.70 -10.40
CA THR A 68 -1.85 -9.97 -11.85
C THR A 68 -1.80 -8.72 -12.72
N SER A 69 -2.03 -7.53 -12.15
CA SER A 69 -2.12 -6.31 -12.94
C SER A 69 -0.75 -5.79 -13.38
N ASN A 70 -0.65 -5.51 -14.68
CA ASN A 70 0.55 -4.95 -15.31
C ASN A 70 0.52 -3.40 -15.41
N ARG A 71 -0.37 -2.74 -14.65
CA ARG A 71 -0.35 -1.27 -14.56
C ARG A 71 0.97 -0.80 -13.97
N ILE A 72 1.50 0.29 -14.52
CA ILE A 72 2.80 0.87 -14.12
C ILE A 72 2.87 1.04 -12.60
N PHE A 73 1.82 1.61 -12.01
CA PHE A 73 1.73 1.79 -10.56
C PHE A 73 2.08 0.53 -9.75
N TYR A 74 1.44 -0.62 -10.03
CA TYR A 74 1.72 -1.84 -9.27
C TYR A 74 3.09 -2.43 -9.56
N ARG A 75 3.63 -2.21 -10.77
CA ARG A 75 4.99 -2.63 -11.09
C ARG A 75 6.02 -1.82 -10.31
N GLU A 76 5.83 -0.51 -10.19
CA GLU A 76 6.71 0.34 -9.38
C GLU A 76 6.59 -0.03 -7.89
N VAL A 77 5.39 -0.28 -7.37
CA VAL A 77 5.23 -0.73 -5.98
C VAL A 77 5.93 -2.07 -5.73
N ARG A 78 5.88 -3.03 -6.67
CA ARG A 78 6.62 -4.30 -6.56
C ARG A 78 8.13 -4.13 -6.64
N LYS A 79 8.60 -3.08 -7.29
CA LYS A 79 10.02 -2.84 -7.56
C LYS A 79 10.68 -2.02 -6.45
N ASP A 80 10.05 -0.93 -6.06
CA ASP A 80 10.61 0.11 -5.18
C ASP A 80 9.75 0.35 -3.92
N GLY A 81 8.59 -0.30 -3.80
CA GLY A 81 7.71 -0.15 -2.64
C GLY A 81 8.29 -0.77 -1.37
N LYS A 82 8.03 -0.14 -0.23
CA LYS A 82 8.45 -0.61 1.09
C LYS A 82 7.26 -1.16 1.86
N CYS A 83 7.34 -2.40 2.30
CA CYS A 83 6.37 -2.96 3.23
C CYS A 83 6.48 -2.25 4.57
N ILE A 84 5.38 -1.69 5.08
CA ILE A 84 5.35 -1.02 6.39
C ILE A 84 4.36 -1.64 7.36
N TYR A 85 3.52 -2.57 6.88
CA TYR A 85 2.56 -3.28 7.70
C TYR A 85 2.21 -4.62 7.10
N GLU A 86 2.12 -5.64 7.94
CA GLU A 86 1.56 -6.93 7.59
C GLU A 86 0.69 -7.46 8.75
N ARG A 87 -0.51 -7.92 8.43
CA ARG A 87 -1.39 -8.62 9.39
C ARG A 87 -1.88 -9.94 8.83
N GLY A 88 -1.71 -11.00 9.62
CA GLY A 88 -2.27 -12.31 9.36
C GLY A 88 -1.31 -13.32 8.70
N PHE A 89 0.01 -13.08 8.73
CA PHE A 89 0.98 -14.13 8.45
C PHE A 89 0.96 -15.16 9.59
N LYS A 90 0.37 -16.34 9.36
CA LYS A 90 0.73 -17.54 10.10
C LYS A 90 1.74 -18.28 9.23
N PRO A 91 3.01 -18.45 9.66
CA PRO A 91 3.97 -19.19 8.87
C PRO A 91 3.52 -20.66 8.81
N LEU A 92 2.96 -21.07 7.68
CA LEU A 92 2.83 -22.47 7.33
C LEU A 92 3.87 -22.74 6.25
N HIS A 93 5.00 -23.28 6.70
CA HIS A 93 6.15 -23.71 5.90
C HIS A 93 6.83 -22.63 5.05
N GLN A 94 8.02 -22.28 5.53
CA GLN A 94 9.05 -21.50 4.88
C GLN A 94 9.56 -22.23 3.63
N GLU A 95 8.86 -22.11 2.50
CA GLU A 95 9.37 -22.56 1.21
C GLU A 95 8.70 -21.82 0.04
N SER A 96 8.93 -20.51 -0.02
CA SER A 96 9.07 -19.80 -1.30
C SER A 96 9.63 -18.42 -1.00
N ARG A 97 10.73 -18.08 -1.67
CA ARG A 97 11.21 -16.70 -1.77
C ARG A 97 10.21 -15.92 -2.63
N GLY A 98 9.07 -15.60 -2.04
CA GLY A 98 8.09 -14.68 -2.60
C GLY A 98 8.46 -13.26 -2.25
N VAL A 99 7.96 -12.32 -3.04
CA VAL A 99 8.12 -10.84 -2.93
C VAL A 99 7.85 -10.28 -1.53
N PHE A 100 7.24 -11.08 -0.64
CA PHE A 100 6.81 -10.72 0.71
C PHE A 100 7.71 -11.29 1.83
N SER A 101 8.86 -11.92 1.54
CA SER A 101 9.72 -12.47 2.61
C SER A 101 10.43 -11.41 3.46
N GLU A 102 10.27 -10.14 3.12
CA GLU A 102 10.83 -8.98 3.82
C GLU A 102 9.73 -7.96 4.22
N CYS A 103 8.46 -8.39 4.21
CA CYS A 103 7.61 -8.09 5.36
C CYS A 103 7.97 -9.17 6.42
#